data_AF-A0A662GLV3-F1
#
_entry.id   AF-A0A662GLV3-F1
#
_cell.length_a   1.000
_cell.length_b   1.000
_cell.length_c   1.000
_cell.angle_alpha   90.00
_cell.angle_beta   90.00
_cell.angle_gamma   90.00
#
_symmetry.space_group_name_H-M   'P 1'
#
loop_
_entity.id
_entity.type
_entity.pdbx_description
1 polymer ?
#
loop_
_entity_poly.entity_id
_entity_poly.type
_entity_poly.pdbx_seq_one_letter_code
_entity_poly.pdbx_strand_id
1 'polypeptide(L)'
;MDLRKLARYQREFDRRHGWDWSNLRDHEKIEALNYLAVALASEIGEFCNLVKKITRRFKSLGELPSEKELDSLYEELVDIFIYVLKASEELFKKDLGKEYLEKMKKNEERFKEFENKSYD
;
A
#
# COMPACT_ATOMS: atom_id res chain seq x y z
N MET A 1 3.36 13.25 -9.05
CA MET A 1 3.38 11.80 -9.27
C MET A 1 2.08 11.41 -9.97
N ASP A 2 2.12 10.70 -11.08
CA ASP A 2 0.91 10.30 -11.82
C ASP A 2 0.62 8.82 -11.55
N LEU A 3 -0.27 8.54 -10.59
CA LEU A 3 -0.63 7.17 -10.21
C LEU A 3 -1.16 6.35 -11.38
N ARG A 4 -1.74 7.01 -12.39
CA ARG A 4 -2.18 6.34 -13.63
C ARG A 4 -1.02 5.80 -14.44
N LYS A 5 0.15 6.46 -14.43
CA LYS A 5 1.35 5.93 -15.09
C LYS A 5 1.87 4.69 -14.37
N LEU A 6 1.88 4.70 -13.04
CA LEU A 6 2.30 3.54 -12.25
C LEU A 6 1.34 2.37 -12.43
N ALA A 7 0.02 2.63 -12.40
CA ALA A 7 -1.00 1.62 -12.66
C ALA A 7 -0.86 1.00 -14.07
N ARG A 8 -0.62 1.81 -15.10
CA ARG A 8 -0.36 1.31 -16.45
C ARG A 8 0.89 0.45 -16.52
N TYR A 9 1.98 0.89 -15.90
CA TYR A 9 3.21 0.12 -15.84
C TYR A 9 2.99 -1.23 -15.15
N GLN A 10 2.31 -1.24 -14.00
CA GLN A 10 1.97 -2.45 -13.27
C GLN A 10 1.16 -3.42 -14.13
N ARG A 11 0.10 -2.92 -14.79
CA ARG A 11 -0.74 -3.73 -15.66
C ARG A 11 0.01 -4.33 -16.85
N GLU A 12 0.90 -3.55 -17.46
CA GLU A 12 1.75 -4.04 -18.56
C GLU A 12 2.76 -5.09 -18.07
N PHE A 13 3.30 -4.91 -16.87
CA PHE A 13 4.15 -5.90 -16.23
C PHE A 13 3.37 -7.20 -15.96
N ASP A 14 2.20 -7.13 -15.34
CA ASP A 14 1.38 -8.29 -15.01
C ASP A 14 0.92 -9.05 -16.26
N ARG A 15 0.52 -8.33 -17.31
CA ARG A 15 0.16 -8.93 -18.60
C ARG A 15 1.30 -9.72 -19.23
N ARG A 16 2.55 -9.26 -19.10
CA ARG A 16 3.73 -9.97 -19.63
C ARG A 16 4.03 -11.27 -18.88
N HIS A 17 3.58 -11.39 -17.63
CA HIS A 17 3.83 -12.54 -16.77
C HIS A 17 2.61 -13.46 -16.60
N GLY A 18 1.49 -13.15 -17.26
CA GLY A 18 0.26 -13.94 -17.15
C GLY A 18 -0.51 -13.70 -15.86
N TRP A 19 -0.29 -12.56 -15.19
CA TRP A 19 -0.92 -12.17 -13.93
C TRP A 19 -1.97 -11.06 -14.07
N ASP A 20 -2.43 -10.78 -15.30
CA ASP A 20 -3.41 -9.74 -15.60
C ASP A 20 -4.80 -10.13 -15.08
N TRP A 21 -5.29 -9.40 -14.07
CA TRP A 21 -6.61 -9.62 -13.48
C TRP A 21 -7.71 -8.75 -14.10
N SER A 22 -7.39 -7.94 -15.12
CA SER A 22 -8.33 -6.95 -15.65
C SER A 22 -9.57 -7.54 -16.35
N ASN A 23 -9.54 -8.82 -16.73
CA ASN A 23 -10.61 -9.50 -17.48
C ASN A 23 -11.11 -10.81 -16.84
N LEU A 24 -10.94 -10.97 -15.52
CA LEU A 24 -11.39 -12.16 -14.80
C LEU A 24 -12.92 -12.32 -14.80
N ARG A 25 -13.39 -13.57 -14.85
CA ARG A 25 -14.79 -13.97 -14.59
C ARG A 25 -15.08 -13.81 -13.09
N ASP A 26 -16.36 -13.82 -12.72
CA ASP A 26 -16.74 -13.47 -11.34
C ASP A 26 -16.16 -14.41 -10.27
N HIS A 27 -16.09 -15.71 -10.52
CA HIS A 27 -15.44 -16.64 -9.58
C HIS A 27 -13.92 -16.40 -9.49
N GLU A 28 -13.27 -16.11 -10.62
CA GLU A 28 -11.84 -15.79 -10.67
C GLU A 28 -11.54 -14.48 -9.94
N LYS A 29 -12.45 -13.50 -9.95
CA LYS A 29 -12.33 -12.28 -9.13
C LYS A 29 -12.35 -12.58 -7.64
N ILE A 30 -13.17 -13.54 -7.19
CA ILE A 30 -13.21 -13.96 -5.78
C ILE A 30 -11.87 -14.60 -5.39
N GLU A 31 -11.32 -15.45 -6.25
CA GLU A 31 -10.00 -16.05 -6.05
C GLU A 31 -8.89 -14.99 -6.03
N ALA A 32 -8.91 -14.04 -6.97
CA ALA A 32 -7.97 -12.92 -7.01
C ALA A 32 -8.08 -12.01 -5.78
N LEU A 33 -9.30 -11.77 -5.27
CA LEU A 33 -9.52 -11.02 -4.04
C LEU A 33 -8.93 -11.75 -2.82
N ASN A 34 -9.09 -13.07 -2.74
CA ASN A 34 -8.49 -13.87 -1.68
C ASN A 34 -6.96 -13.80 -1.75
N TYR A 35 -6.39 -14.03 -2.94
CA TYR A 35 -4.94 -13.94 -3.15
C TYR A 35 -4.41 -12.54 -2.79
N LEU A 36 -5.08 -11.49 -3.25
CA LEU A 36 -4.72 -10.10 -2.93
C LEU A 36 -4.70 -9.85 -1.42
N ALA A 37 -5.73 -10.30 -0.69
CA ALA A 37 -5.82 -10.12 0.74
C ALA A 37 -4.68 -10.84 1.48
N VAL A 38 -4.35 -12.07 1.06
CA VAL A 38 -3.24 -12.84 1.61
C VAL A 38 -1.91 -12.16 1.30
N ALA A 39 -1.68 -11.74 0.05
CA ALA A 39 -0.44 -11.09 -0.36
C ALA A 39 -0.21 -9.77 0.39
N LEU A 40 -1.22 -8.90 0.48
CA LEU A 40 -1.16 -7.67 1.27
C LEU A 40 -0.82 -7.94 2.74
N ALA A 41 -1.46 -8.95 3.34
CA ALA A 41 -1.19 -9.31 4.73
C ALA A 41 0.24 -9.84 4.92
N SER A 42 0.78 -10.57 3.93
CA SER A 42 2.17 -11.04 3.92
C SER A 42 3.14 -9.86 3.92
N GLU A 43 3.02 -8.93 2.96
CA GLU A 43 3.94 -7.77 2.88
C GLU A 43 3.86 -6.88 4.12
N ILE A 44 2.65 -6.67 4.66
CA ILE A 44 2.46 -5.98 5.95
C ILE A 44 3.15 -6.76 7.08
N GLY A 45 3.09 -8.08 7.05
CA GLY A 45 3.75 -8.96 8.00
C GLY A 45 5.28 -8.83 7.96
N GLU A 46 5.86 -8.74 6.76
CA GLU A 46 7.30 -8.53 6.55
C GLU A 46 7.74 -7.16 7.08
N PHE A 47 7.02 -6.10 6.71
CA PHE A 47 7.20 -4.77 7.29
C PHE A 47 7.15 -4.79 8.83
N CYS A 48 6.10 -5.39 9.40
CA CYS A 48 5.93 -5.51 10.85
C CYS A 48 7.08 -6.28 11.52
N ASN A 49 7.61 -7.30 10.85
CA ASN A 49 8.71 -8.10 11.35
C ASN A 49 10.02 -7.31 11.42
N LEU A 50 10.30 -6.46 10.42
CA LEU A 50 11.44 -5.55 10.44
C LEU A 50 11.31 -4.51 11.56
N VAL A 51 10.15 -3.86 11.70
CA VAL A 51 9.88 -2.94 12.81
C VAL A 51 10.09 -3.62 14.17
N LYS A 52 9.59 -4.85 14.33
CA LYS A 52 9.77 -5.65 15.55
C LYS A 52 11.24 -5.91 15.87
N LYS A 53 12.08 -6.19 14.87
CA LYS A 53 13.52 -6.41 15.06
C LYS A 53 14.24 -5.12 15.48
N ILE A 54 13.97 -4.01 14.78
CA ILE A 54 14.55 -2.69 15.08
C ILE A 54 14.18 -2.25 16.49
N THR A 55 12.89 -2.29 16.82
CA THR A 55 12.40 -1.88 18.14
C THR A 55 12.95 -2.75 19.27
N ARG A 56 13.14 -4.06 19.05
CA ARG A 56 13.77 -4.95 20.03
C ARG A 56 15.22 -4.57 20.27
N ARG A 57 16.01 -4.38 19.21
CA ARG A 57 17.42 -3.97 19.33
C ARG A 57 17.55 -2.64 20.06
N PHE A 58 16.74 -1.65 19.70
CA PHE A 58 16.73 -0.36 20.39
C PHE A 58 16.40 -0.50 21.88
N LYS A 59 15.35 -1.24 22.24
CA LYS A 59 14.95 -1.41 23.65
C LYS A 59 15.96 -2.21 24.47
N SER A 60 16.64 -3.18 23.87
CA SER A 60 17.58 -4.06 24.58
C SER A 60 19.00 -3.50 24.63
N LEU A 61 19.44 -2.78 23.59
CA LEU A 61 20.84 -2.41 23.39
C LEU A 61 21.04 -0.89 23.19
N GLY A 62 19.96 -0.11 23.04
CA GLY A 62 20.05 1.32 22.69
C GLY A 62 20.48 1.58 21.24
N GLU A 63 20.54 0.54 20.41
CA GLU A 63 20.99 0.63 19.02
C GLU A 63 19.90 1.22 18.12
N LEU A 64 20.26 2.25 17.35
CA LEU A 64 19.42 2.82 16.30
C LEU A 64 19.48 1.94 15.03
N PRO A 65 18.43 1.95 14.18
CA PRO A 65 18.46 1.23 12.91
C PRO A 65 19.56 1.80 12.00
N SER A 66 20.22 0.90 11.28
CA SER A 66 21.12 1.27 10.18
C SER A 66 20.34 1.78 8.97
N GLU A 67 21.00 2.51 8.06
CA GLU A 67 20.39 2.94 6.79
C GLU A 67 19.85 1.74 6.00
N LYS A 68 20.61 0.64 5.94
CA LYS A 68 20.18 -0.60 5.28
C LYS A 68 18.87 -1.16 5.85
N GLU A 69 18.67 -1.08 7.17
CA GLU A 69 17.42 -1.53 7.79
C GLU A 69 16.23 -0.62 7.45
N LEU A 70 16.49 0.68 7.30
CA LEU A 70 15.48 1.63 6.84
C LEU A 70 15.15 1.44 5.36
N ASP A 71 16.15 1.16 4.53
CA ASP A 71 15.95 0.84 3.11
C ASP A 71 15.11 -0.43 2.96
N SER A 72 15.42 -1.51 3.68
CA SER A 72 14.59 -2.71 3.68
C SER A 72 13.16 -2.44 4.15
N LEU A 73 12.95 -1.62 5.19
CA LEU A 73 11.60 -1.21 5.58
C LEU A 73 10.86 -0.45 4.47
N TYR A 74 11.58 0.36 3.70
CA TYR A 74 11.00 1.11 2.60
C TYR A 74 10.67 0.19 1.42
N GLU A 75 11.47 -0.83 1.15
CA GLU A 75 11.17 -1.88 0.17
C GLU A 75 9.84 -2.57 0.49
N GLU A 76 9.63 -3.01 1.74
CA GLU A 76 8.35 -3.62 2.14
C GLU A 76 7.15 -2.66 1.95
N LEU A 77 7.36 -1.36 2.18
CA LEU A 77 6.32 -0.35 1.93
C LEU A 77 6.01 -0.23 0.43
N VAL A 78 7.01 -0.36 -0.43
CA VAL A 78 6.83 -0.39 -1.89
C VAL A 78 6.07 -1.65 -2.30
N ASP A 79 6.38 -2.81 -1.72
CA ASP A 79 5.68 -4.07 -2.01
C ASP A 79 4.20 -4.02 -1.63
N ILE A 80 3.89 -3.47 -0.45
CA ILE A 80 2.51 -3.16 -0.05
C ILE A 80 1.84 -2.25 -1.09
N PHE A 81 2.53 -1.21 -1.53
CA PHE A 81 2.00 -0.25 -2.49
C PHE A 81 1.73 -0.86 -3.87
N ILE A 82 2.56 -1.80 -4.33
CA ILE A 82 2.35 -2.55 -5.57
C ILE A 82 1.01 -3.28 -5.53
N TYR A 83 0.71 -4.01 -4.45
CA TYR A 83 -0.57 -4.72 -4.32
C TYR A 83 -1.77 -3.78 -4.19
N VAL A 84 -1.61 -2.63 -3.52
CA VAL A 84 -2.66 -1.60 -3.48
C VAL A 84 -2.96 -1.05 -4.88
N LEU A 85 -1.93 -0.78 -5.69
CA LEU A 85 -2.11 -0.33 -7.08
C LEU A 85 -2.76 -1.42 -7.94
N LYS A 86 -2.28 -2.66 -7.86
CA LYS A 86 -2.84 -3.80 -8.59
C LYS A 86 -4.32 -4.01 -8.26
N ALA A 87 -4.68 -3.94 -6.97
CA ALA A 87 -6.05 -4.01 -6.53
C ALA A 87 -6.92 -2.93 -7.17
N SER A 88 -6.47 -1.67 -7.12
CA SER A 88 -7.24 -0.55 -7.63
C SER A 88 -7.47 -0.64 -9.14
N GLU A 89 -6.42 -0.93 -9.91
CA GLU A 89 -6.48 -0.94 -11.38
C GLU A 89 -7.14 -2.20 -11.92
N GLU A 90 -6.70 -3.39 -11.50
CA GLU A 90 -7.08 -4.63 -12.18
C GLU A 90 -8.36 -5.24 -11.60
N LEU A 91 -8.54 -5.15 -10.27
CA LEU A 91 -9.68 -5.77 -9.59
C LEU A 91 -10.87 -4.80 -9.47
N PHE A 92 -10.63 -3.61 -8.89
CA PHE A 92 -11.69 -2.63 -8.65
C PHE A 92 -11.95 -1.72 -9.85
N LYS A 93 -11.01 -1.60 -10.78
CA LYS A 93 -11.10 -0.73 -11.97
C LYS A 93 -11.40 0.73 -11.60
N LYS A 94 -10.75 1.22 -10.55
CA LYS A 94 -10.89 2.57 -10.02
C LYS A 94 -9.58 3.35 -10.07
N ASP A 95 -9.69 4.64 -10.30
CA ASP A 95 -8.55 5.57 -10.23
C ASP A 95 -8.28 5.92 -8.75
N LEU A 96 -7.28 5.25 -8.16
CA LEU A 96 -6.90 5.44 -6.76
C LEU A 96 -6.56 6.90 -6.44
N GLY A 97 -5.91 7.61 -7.37
CA GLY A 97 -5.52 9.00 -7.17
C GLY A 97 -6.71 9.94 -7.11
N LYS A 98 -7.68 9.72 -8.00
CA LYS A 98 -8.95 10.46 -7.97
C LYS A 98 -9.71 10.19 -6.68
N GLU A 99 -9.87 8.93 -6.30
CA GLU A 99 -10.57 8.52 -5.07
C GLU A 99 -9.89 9.07 -3.81
N TYR A 100 -8.55 9.07 -3.77
CA TYR A 100 -7.77 9.71 -2.71
C TYR A 100 -8.09 11.20 -2.60
N LEU A 101 -8.06 11.95 -3.70
CA LEU A 101 -8.33 13.40 -3.69
C LEU A 101 -9.76 13.70 -3.24
N GLU A 102 -10.75 12.92 -3.68
CA GLU A 102 -12.13 13.06 -3.23
C GLU A 102 -12.28 12.76 -1.73
N LYS A 103 -11.58 11.74 -1.23
CA LYS A 103 -11.58 11.42 0.20
C LYS A 103 -10.91 12.50 1.04
N MET A 104 -9.79 13.06 0.57
CA MET A 104 -9.08 14.12 1.28
C MET A 104 -9.89 15.39 1.40
N LYS A 105 -10.61 15.83 0.36
CA LYS A 105 -11.52 16.98 0.43
C LYS A 105 -12.58 16.81 1.52
N LYS A 106 -13.20 15.62 1.59
CA LYS A 106 -14.18 15.31 2.65
C LYS A 106 -13.56 15.29 4.04
N ASN A 107 -12.32 14.82 4.15
CA ASN A 107 -11.60 14.81 5.43
C ASN A 107 -11.23 16.23 5.86
N GLU A 108 -10.73 17.08 4.96
CA GLU A 108 -10.45 18.50 5.23
C GLU A 108 -11.71 19.20 5.76
N GLU A 109 -12.85 19.05 5.08
CA GLU A 109 -14.12 19.59 5.56
C GLU A 109 -14.51 19.08 6.94
N ARG A 110 -14.32 17.78 7.20
CA ARG A 110 -14.60 17.17 8.49
C ARG A 110 -13.67 17.67 9.60
N PHE A 111 -12.42 17.93 9.28
CA PHE A 111 -11.40 18.25 10.29
C PHE A 111 -11.14 19.75 10.47
N LYS A 112 -11.77 20.63 9.67
CA LYS A 112 -11.72 22.10 9.83
C LYS A 112 -11.99 22.58 11.26
N GLU A 113 -12.87 21.92 12.01
CA GLU A 113 -13.18 22.29 13.39
C GLU A 113 -12.05 22.03 14.41
N PHE A 114 -11.02 21.27 14.00
CA PHE A 114 -9.83 20.96 14.81
C PHE A 114 -8.62 21.82 14.43
N GLU A 115 -8.64 22.51 13.28
CA GLU A 115 -7.48 23.24 12.73
C GLU A 115 -7.09 24.50 13.52
N ASN A 116 -7.89 24.93 14.50
CA ASN A 116 -7.61 26.11 15.33
C ASN A 116 -7.81 25.88 16.83
N LYS A 117 -7.83 24.63 17.30
CA LYS A 117 -7.87 24.33 18.74
C LYS A 117 -6.46 24.17 19.28
N SER A 118 -5.82 25.29 19.60
CA SER A 118 -4.73 25.31 20.56
C SER A 118 -5.33 24.97 21.93
N TYR A 119 -4.95 23.82 22.49
CA TYR A 119 -5.12 23.61 23.92
C TYR A 119 -3.95 24.35 24.59
N ASP A 120 -4.23 25.53 25.13
CA ASP A 120 -3.35 26.19 26.11
C ASP A 120 -3.25 25.35 27.40
#